data_AF-A0AAF0PW27-F1
#
_entry.id   AF-A0AAF0PW27-F1
#
_cell.length_a   1.000
_cell.length_b   1.000
_cell.length_c   1.000
_cell.angle_alpha   90.00
_cell.angle_beta   90.00
_cell.angle_gamma   90.00
#
_symmetry.space_group_name_H-M   'P 1'
#
loop_
_entity.id
_entity.type
_entity.pdbx_description
1 polymer ?
#
loop_
_entity_poly.entity_id
_entity_poly.type
_entity_poly.pdbx_seq_one_letter_code
_entity_poly.pdbx_strand_id
1 'polypeptide(L)'
;MMESIGSSEIDNDEYWPLSGKPYVDIILTKSAVKPTYSLYLPKKMNKELPSAGVPVVLTCGQKKWNLFYGGARSNYKFISTGWRKFVDGNNLKEGDGLVFELSECSTSKIEFRVQILRGDFPAELIPEDVEGTNSDNPIILG
;
A
#
# COMPACT_ATOMS: atom_id res chain seq x y z
N MET A 1 9.77 12.10 42.48
CA MET A 1 8.59 11.32 42.07
C MET A 1 8.62 11.31 40.56
N MET A 2 9.08 10.19 39.98
CA MET A 2 9.23 9.99 38.55
C MET A 2 8.02 9.19 38.08
N GLU A 3 7.17 9.78 37.25
CA GLU A 3 6.11 9.10 36.48
C GLU A 3 5.93 9.95 35.21
N SER A 4 5.74 9.44 34.01
CA SER A 4 5.91 8.13 33.40
C SER A 4 6.00 8.49 31.92
N ILE A 5 7.09 8.12 31.23
CA ILE A 5 7.20 8.37 29.79
C ILE A 5 6.19 7.42 29.14
N GLY A 6 5.18 8.00 28.50
CA GLY A 6 4.21 7.26 27.71
C GLY A 6 4.94 6.46 26.65
N SER A 7 5.12 5.18 26.92
CA SER A 7 5.52 4.20 25.93
C SER A 7 4.45 4.19 24.86
N SER A 8 4.77 4.74 23.69
CA SER A 8 4.02 4.49 22.47
C SER A 8 3.85 2.98 22.36
N GLU A 9 2.62 2.51 22.52
CA GLU A 9 2.27 1.12 22.29
C GLU A 9 2.65 0.83 20.85
N ILE A 10 3.78 0.15 20.66
CA ILE A 10 4.11 -0.52 19.41
C ILE A 10 3.03 -1.58 19.30
N ASP A 11 2.02 -1.30 18.49
CA ASP A 11 1.00 -2.27 18.12
C ASP A 11 1.75 -3.50 17.61
N ASN A 12 1.68 -4.56 18.41
CA ASN A 12 2.43 -5.80 18.24
C ASN A 12 1.74 -6.65 17.15
N ASP A 13 1.29 -5.99 16.08
CA ASP A 13 0.79 -6.59 14.85
C ASP A 13 1.98 -7.20 14.12
N GLU A 14 2.38 -8.36 14.65
CA GLU A 14 3.26 -9.40 14.13
C GLU A 14 3.83 -9.07 12.75
N TYR A 15 4.96 -8.37 12.69
CA TYR A 15 5.66 -8.11 11.44
C TYR A 15 5.84 -9.42 10.67
N TRP A 16 5.15 -9.55 9.54
CA TRP A 16 5.12 -10.80 8.80
C TRP A 16 6.08 -10.76 7.61
N PRO A 17 7.18 -11.52 7.66
CA PRO A 17 8.09 -11.57 6.52
C PRO A 17 7.39 -12.20 5.31
N LEU A 18 7.88 -11.83 4.13
CA LEU A 18 7.50 -12.51 2.90
C LEU A 18 7.84 -14.00 3.02
N SER A 19 6.89 -14.85 2.66
CA SER A 19 6.96 -16.31 2.75
C SER A 19 7.76 -16.97 1.62
N GLY A 20 8.43 -16.19 0.78
CA GLY A 20 9.13 -16.66 -0.42
C GLY A 20 8.22 -16.88 -1.63
N LYS A 21 6.92 -16.58 -1.51
CA LYS A 21 5.98 -16.61 -2.63
C LYS A 21 6.20 -15.41 -3.57
N PRO A 22 5.72 -15.48 -4.82
CA PRO A 22 5.80 -14.35 -5.74
C PRO A 22 5.17 -13.10 -5.13
N TYR A 23 5.86 -11.97 -5.22
CA TYR A 23 5.38 -10.70 -4.69
C TYR A 23 5.71 -9.53 -5.61
N VAL A 24 4.99 -8.43 -5.39
CA VAL A 24 5.23 -7.15 -6.06
C VAL A 24 5.00 -6.00 -5.11
N ASP A 25 5.91 -5.05 -5.15
CA ASP A 25 5.85 -3.76 -4.49
C ASP A 25 5.36 -2.67 -5.45
N ILE A 26 4.58 -1.72 -4.93
CA ILE A 26 4.06 -0.57 -5.68
C ILE A 26 4.07 0.66 -4.78
N ILE A 27 4.61 1.77 -5.27
CA ILE A 27 4.39 3.09 -4.68
C ILE A 27 3.14 3.71 -5.30
N LEU A 28 2.19 4.11 -4.46
CA LEU A 28 0.94 4.70 -4.92
C LEU A 28 1.18 6.09 -5.50
N THR A 29 0.77 6.26 -6.76
CA THR A 29 0.76 7.56 -7.45
C THR A 29 -0.61 8.23 -7.32
N LYS A 30 -0.73 9.50 -7.73
CA LYS A 30 -2.03 10.22 -7.80
C LYS A 30 -3.12 9.45 -8.51
N SER A 31 -2.77 8.67 -9.54
CA SER A 31 -3.76 7.89 -10.28
C SER A 31 -4.31 6.71 -9.48
N ALA A 32 -3.55 6.18 -8.52
CA ALA A 32 -3.96 5.03 -7.73
C ALA A 32 -4.88 5.41 -6.57
N VAL A 33 -4.89 6.67 -6.12
CA VAL A 33 -5.70 7.14 -5.00
C VAL A 33 -6.78 8.12 -5.44
N LYS A 34 -7.41 8.82 -4.49
CA LYS A 34 -8.43 9.84 -4.77
C LYS A 34 -7.88 10.91 -5.74
N PRO A 35 -8.66 11.35 -6.74
CA PRO A 35 -10.07 10.98 -7.02
C PRO A 35 -10.26 9.83 -8.02
N THR A 36 -9.18 9.31 -8.61
CA THR A 36 -9.26 8.47 -9.82
C THR A 36 -9.30 6.98 -9.55
N TYR A 37 -8.63 6.49 -8.49
CA TYR A 37 -8.66 5.09 -8.04
C TYR A 37 -8.37 4.08 -9.17
N SER A 38 -7.30 4.31 -9.91
CA SER A 38 -6.82 3.48 -11.01
C SER A 38 -5.44 2.91 -10.69
N LEU A 39 -5.41 1.64 -10.26
CA LEU A 39 -4.18 0.89 -10.02
C LEU A 39 -3.98 -0.21 -11.07
N TYR A 40 -2.80 -0.21 -11.70
CA TYR A 40 -2.35 -1.24 -12.62
C TYR A 40 -1.26 -2.07 -11.94
N LEU A 41 -1.35 -3.41 -12.05
CA LEU A 41 -0.30 -4.26 -11.50
C LEU A 41 0.97 -4.19 -12.39
N PRO A 42 2.17 -4.17 -11.80
CA PRO A 42 3.41 -4.14 -12.57
C PRO A 42 3.55 -5.35 -13.47
N LYS A 43 4.08 -5.13 -14.69
CA LYS A 43 4.21 -6.17 -15.73
C LYS A 43 4.95 -7.42 -15.27
N LYS A 44 5.86 -7.31 -14.30
CA LYS A 44 6.58 -8.46 -13.71
C LYS A 44 5.64 -9.50 -13.10
N MET A 45 4.50 -9.06 -12.57
CA MET A 45 3.48 -9.93 -11.96
C MET A 45 2.61 -10.64 -13.00
N ASN A 46 2.52 -10.14 -14.24
CA ASN A 46 1.58 -10.63 -15.25
C ASN A 46 1.76 -12.12 -15.59
N LYS A 47 2.97 -12.66 -15.41
CA LYS A 47 3.27 -14.08 -15.64
C LYS A 47 2.61 -15.00 -14.59
N GLU A 48 2.40 -14.47 -13.40
CA GLU A 48 1.81 -15.18 -12.27
C GLU A 48 0.29 -15.05 -12.21
N LEU A 49 -0.30 -14.19 -13.05
CA LEU A 49 -1.71 -13.82 -12.98
C LEU A 49 -2.51 -14.37 -14.18
N PRO A 50 -3.80 -14.69 -14.00
CA PRO A 50 -4.64 -15.14 -15.09
C PRO A 50 -4.81 -14.05 -16.15
N SER A 51 -4.92 -14.45 -17.41
CA SER A 51 -5.28 -13.52 -18.49
C SER A 51 -6.75 -13.08 -18.42
N ALA A 52 -7.61 -13.90 -17.82
CA ALA A 52 -9.03 -13.61 -17.60
C ALA A 52 -9.23 -12.75 -16.35
N GLY A 53 -10.34 -12.02 -16.31
CA GLY A 53 -10.74 -11.30 -15.11
C GLY A 53 -11.33 -12.25 -14.07
N VAL A 54 -10.93 -12.10 -12.81
CA VAL A 54 -11.36 -12.95 -11.69
C VAL A 54 -11.54 -12.15 -10.40
N PRO A 55 -12.36 -12.62 -9.46
CA PRO A 55 -12.41 -12.10 -8.09
C PRO A 55 -11.04 -12.10 -7.41
N VAL A 56 -10.80 -11.07 -6.60
CA VAL A 56 -9.58 -10.94 -5.80
C VAL A 56 -9.92 -10.63 -4.35
N VAL A 57 -9.22 -11.28 -3.43
CA VAL A 57 -9.24 -10.96 -2.01
C VAL A 57 -7.89 -10.38 -1.61
N LEU A 58 -7.88 -9.16 -1.08
CA LEU A 58 -6.70 -8.59 -0.42
C LEU A 58 -6.84 -8.78 1.10
N THR A 59 -5.85 -9.41 1.73
CA THR A 59 -5.77 -9.56 3.18
C THR A 59 -4.72 -8.62 3.72
N CYS A 60 -5.11 -7.64 4.54
CA CYS A 60 -4.23 -6.67 5.18
C CYS A 60 -4.44 -6.74 6.69
N GLY A 61 -3.44 -7.25 7.43
CA GLY A 61 -3.62 -7.66 8.82
C GLY A 61 -4.79 -8.65 8.94
N GLN A 62 -5.74 -8.34 9.83
CA GLN A 62 -6.95 -9.14 10.04
C GLN A 62 -8.10 -8.80 9.07
N LYS A 63 -7.97 -7.76 8.24
CA LYS A 63 -9.03 -7.26 7.36
C LYS A 63 -8.93 -7.89 5.96
N LYS A 64 -10.09 -8.23 5.40
CA LYS A 64 -10.21 -8.75 4.02
C LYS A 64 -11.02 -7.79 3.15
N TRP A 65 -10.55 -7.60 1.93
CA TRP A 65 -11.16 -6.70 0.95
C TRP A 65 -11.44 -7.47 -0.34
N ASN A 66 -12.70 -7.45 -0.78
CA ASN A 66 -13.13 -8.09 -2.02
C ASN A 66 -13.13 -7.07 -3.16
N LEU A 67 -12.46 -7.41 -4.25
CA LEU A 67 -12.41 -6.62 -5.47
C LEU A 67 -12.37 -7.55 -6.69
N PHE A 68 -12.25 -6.96 -7.87
CA PHE A 68 -12.18 -7.68 -9.13
C PHE A 68 -10.93 -7.27 -9.88
N TYR A 69 -10.21 -8.25 -10.41
CA TYR A 69 -9.06 -8.04 -11.30
C TYR A 69 -9.52 -8.23 -12.74
N GLY A 70 -9.18 -7.27 -13.62
CA GLY A 70 -9.74 -7.18 -14.97
C GLY A 70 -9.01 -8.01 -16.04
N GLY A 71 -7.95 -8.74 -15.69
CA GLY A 71 -7.19 -9.54 -16.66
C GLY A 71 -6.43 -8.72 -17.70
N ALA A 72 -5.94 -9.40 -18.73
CA ALA A 72 -5.16 -8.81 -19.82
C ALA A 72 -5.96 -7.76 -20.61
N ARG A 73 -7.27 -7.97 -20.82
CA ARG A 73 -8.15 -7.01 -21.52
C ARG A 73 -8.25 -5.65 -20.80
N SER A 74 -7.99 -5.62 -19.50
CA SER A 74 -8.00 -4.41 -18.68
C SER A 74 -6.59 -3.92 -18.33
N ASN A 75 -5.56 -4.38 -19.04
CA ASN A 75 -4.16 -4.11 -18.72
C ASN A 75 -3.79 -4.49 -17.27
N TYR A 76 -4.29 -5.62 -16.76
CA TYR A 76 -3.96 -6.15 -15.43
C TYR A 76 -4.34 -5.19 -14.28
N LYS A 77 -5.42 -4.42 -14.46
CA LYS A 77 -5.94 -3.44 -13.50
C LYS A 77 -6.88 -4.05 -12.47
N PHE A 78 -6.88 -3.51 -11.25
CA PHE A 78 -7.99 -3.68 -10.31
C PHE A 78 -9.16 -2.75 -10.64
N ILE A 79 -10.37 -3.31 -10.63
CA ILE A 79 -11.59 -2.53 -10.90
C ILE A 79 -11.79 -1.47 -9.82
N SER A 80 -12.10 -0.25 -10.27
CA SER A 80 -12.06 0.97 -9.45
C SER A 80 -12.99 0.94 -8.24
N THR A 81 -14.13 0.24 -8.30
CA THR A 81 -15.09 0.19 -7.20
C THR A 81 -14.54 -0.57 -5.99
N GLY A 82 -13.94 -1.74 -6.20
CA GLY A 82 -13.33 -2.54 -5.13
C GLY A 82 -12.01 -1.92 -4.66
N TRP A 83 -11.20 -1.42 -5.59
CA TRP A 83 -9.95 -0.73 -5.28
C TRP A 83 -10.18 0.54 -4.44
N ARG A 84 -11.21 1.35 -4.78
CA ARG A 84 -11.60 2.53 -3.99
C ARG A 84 -11.91 2.19 -2.54
N LYS A 85 -12.68 1.13 -2.30
CA LYS A 85 -13.01 0.69 -0.93
C LYS A 85 -11.75 0.35 -0.14
N PHE A 86 -10.81 -0.36 -0.76
CA PHE A 86 -9.52 -0.67 -0.16
C PHE A 86 -8.70 0.60 0.16
N VAL A 87 -8.62 1.55 -0.77
CA VAL A 87 -7.90 2.82 -0.58
C VAL A 87 -8.51 3.66 0.54
N ASP A 88 -9.81 3.92 0.46
CA ASP A 88 -10.51 4.77 1.42
C ASP A 88 -10.53 4.13 2.81
N GLY A 89 -10.76 2.82 2.88
CA GLY A 89 -10.87 2.08 4.14
C GLY A 89 -9.54 1.82 4.86
N ASN A 90 -8.40 2.04 4.19
CA ASN A 90 -7.07 2.01 4.80
C ASN A 90 -6.39 3.40 4.80
N ASN A 91 -7.11 4.46 4.46
CA ASN A 91 -6.59 5.83 4.39
C ASN A 91 -5.28 5.92 3.58
N LEU A 92 -5.23 5.24 2.42
CA LEU A 92 -4.05 5.24 1.57
C LEU A 92 -3.93 6.55 0.80
N LYS A 93 -2.70 7.05 0.66
CA LYS A 93 -2.38 8.29 -0.07
C LYS A 93 -1.22 8.11 -1.04
N GLU A 94 -1.01 9.13 -1.87
CA GLU A 94 0.16 9.19 -2.75
C GLU A 94 1.45 9.09 -1.91
N GLY A 95 2.40 8.27 -2.37
CA GLY A 95 3.65 8.01 -1.66
C GLY A 95 3.61 6.79 -0.73
N ASP A 96 2.43 6.33 -0.30
CA ASP A 96 2.32 5.06 0.43
C ASP A 96 2.78 3.89 -0.46
N GLY A 97 3.54 2.98 0.12
CA GLY A 97 3.96 1.73 -0.50
C GLY A 97 3.00 0.59 -0.18
N LEU A 98 2.83 -0.32 -1.13
CA LEU A 98 2.12 -1.58 -0.93
C LEU A 98 2.98 -2.73 -1.39
N VAL A 99 3.02 -3.80 -0.59
CA VAL A 99 3.62 -5.07 -1.00
C VAL A 99 2.52 -6.12 -1.10
N PHE A 100 2.29 -6.63 -2.31
CA PHE A 100 1.35 -7.69 -2.61
C PHE A 100 2.10 -9.01 -2.74
N GLU A 101 1.88 -9.94 -1.82
CA GLU A 101 2.38 -11.31 -1.90
C GLU A 101 1.25 -12.24 -2.34
N LEU A 102 1.50 -13.05 -3.37
CA LEU A 102 0.50 -13.93 -3.96
C LEU A 102 0.32 -15.19 -3.10
N SER A 103 -0.79 -15.26 -2.38
CA SER A 103 -1.11 -16.40 -1.52
C SER A 103 -1.76 -17.55 -2.28
N GLU A 104 -2.64 -17.22 -3.23
CA GLU A 104 -3.34 -18.16 -4.10
C GLU A 104 -3.58 -17.52 -5.48
N CYS A 105 -3.44 -18.31 -6.54
CA CYS A 105 -3.80 -17.92 -7.90
C CYS A 105 -4.44 -19.09 -8.65
N SER A 106 -5.66 -18.89 -9.12
CA SER A 106 -6.39 -19.86 -9.93
C SER A 106 -7.23 -19.17 -10.99
N THR A 107 -7.90 -19.97 -11.83
CA THR A 107 -8.85 -19.46 -12.83
C THR A 107 -10.16 -18.92 -12.22
N SER A 108 -10.41 -19.17 -10.93
CA SER A 108 -11.64 -18.74 -10.24
C SER A 108 -11.43 -17.62 -9.22
N LYS A 109 -10.22 -17.48 -8.65
CA LYS A 109 -9.90 -16.40 -7.70
C LYS A 109 -8.41 -16.17 -7.55
N ILE A 110 -8.06 -14.99 -7.05
CA ILE A 110 -6.71 -14.62 -6.60
C ILE A 110 -6.77 -14.16 -5.15
N GLU A 111 -5.80 -14.53 -4.35
CA GLU A 111 -5.63 -14.01 -2.99
C GLU A 111 -4.26 -13.38 -2.84
N PHE A 112 -4.23 -12.13 -2.38
CA PHE A 112 -3.01 -11.45 -1.99
C PHE A 112 -2.99 -11.21 -0.48
N ARG A 113 -1.83 -11.44 0.13
CA ARG A 113 -1.48 -10.81 1.40
C ARG A 113 -0.86 -9.45 1.09
N VAL A 114 -1.32 -8.40 1.76
CA VAL A 114 -0.90 -7.03 1.51
C VAL A 114 -0.26 -6.43 2.75
N GLN A 115 0.90 -5.80 2.57
CA GLN A 115 1.55 -4.95 3.56
C GLN A 115 1.44 -3.50 3.11
N ILE A 116 1.11 -2.61 4.04
CA ILE A 116 1.07 -1.17 3.81
C ILE A 116 2.32 -0.55 4.44
N LEU A 117 3.11 0.13 3.62
CA LEU A 117 4.27 0.91 4.03
C LEU A 117 3.88 2.38 3.97
N ARG A 118 3.78 3.05 5.12
CA ARG A 118 3.39 4.47 5.14
C ARG A 118 4.52 5.33 4.59
N GLY A 119 4.17 6.20 3.65
CA GLY A 119 5.11 7.12 3.02
C GLY A 119 5.42 8.36 3.86
N ASP A 120 4.76 8.52 5.01
CA ASP A 120 5.02 9.62 5.92
C ASP A 120 6.35 9.46 6.62
N PHE A 121 7.07 10.57 6.75
CA PHE A 121 8.22 10.62 7.61
C PHE A 121 7.74 10.55 9.07
N PRO A 122 8.28 9.64 9.90
CA PRO A 122 7.92 9.56 11.31
C PRO A 122 8.13 10.92 11.97
N ALA A 123 7.14 11.38 12.74
CA ALA A 123 7.20 12.70 13.39
C ALA A 123 8.43 12.82 14.31
N GLU A 124 8.87 11.70 14.87
CA GLU A 124 10.04 11.57 15.74
C GLU A 124 11.36 11.81 15.02
N LEU A 125 11.38 11.66 13.69
CA LEU A 125 12.57 11.88 12.88
C LEU A 125 12.58 13.29 12.28
N ILE A 126 11.48 14.04 12.33
CA ILE A 126 11.43 15.43 11.89
C ILE A 126 12.27 16.25 12.89
N PRO A 127 13.40 16.86 12.48
CA PRO A 127 14.18 17.69 13.39
C PRO A 127 13.31 18.85 13.91
N GLU A 128 13.44 19.21 15.18
CA GLU A 128 12.68 20.35 15.75
C GLU A 128 13.03 21.68 15.04
N ASP A 129 14.26 21.78 14.52
CA ASP A 129 14.83 22.98 13.89
C ASP A 129 15.07 22.81 12.38
N VAL A 130 14.04 22.45 11.60
CA VAL A 130 14.20 22.29 10.14
C VAL A 130 14.34 23.66 9.45
N GLU A 131 15.59 24.12 9.28
CA GLU A 131 15.95 25.16 8.32
C GLU A 131 15.44 24.78 6.92
N GLY A 132 14.82 25.73 6.23
CA GLY A 132 14.33 25.56 4.87
C GLY A 132 12.85 25.22 4.70
N THR A 133 12.07 25.09 5.78
CA THR A 133 10.67 24.62 5.68
C THR A 133 9.68 25.68 5.23
N ASN A 134 10.02 26.96 5.37
CA ASN A 134 9.17 28.08 4.95
C ASN A 134 10.01 29.30 4.55
N SER A 135 9.35 30.34 4.05
CA SER A 135 9.98 31.59 3.63
C SER A 135 10.71 32.32 4.75
N ASP A 136 10.29 32.09 5.99
CA ASP A 136 10.76 32.80 7.17
C ASP A 136 12.02 32.12 7.75
N ASN A 137 12.33 30.91 7.31
CA ASN A 137 13.53 30.15 7.65
C ASN A 137 14.10 29.44 6.40
N PRO A 138 14.71 30.15 5.44
CA PRO A 138 15.19 29.57 4.19
C PRO A 138 16.54 28.86 4.32
N ILE A 139 16.83 27.89 3.43
CA ILE A 139 18.18 27.33 3.28
C ILE A 139 19.05 28.34 2.55
N ILE A 140 20.08 28.87 3.21
CA ILE A 140 21.05 29.78 2.59
C ILE A 140 22.16 28.95 1.93
N LEU A 141 22.26 29.02 0.60
CA LEU A 141 23.37 28.45 -0.15
C LEU A 141 24.45 29.53 -0.30
N GLY A 142 25.58 29.34 0.39
CA GLY A 142 26.76 30.21 0.35
C GLY A 142 27.73 29.90 -0.79
#